data_AF-A0A3M8G4T7-F1
#
_entry.id   AF-A0A3M8G4T7-F1
#
_cell.length_a   1.000
_cell.length_b   1.000
_cell.length_c   1.000
_cell.angle_alpha   90.00
_cell.angle_beta   90.00
_cell.angle_gamma   90.00
#
_symmetry.space_group_name_H-M   'P 1'
#
loop_
_entity.id
_entity.type
_entity.pdbx_description
1 polymer ?
#
loop_
_entity_poly.entity_id
_entity_poly.type
_entity_poly.pdbx_seq_one_letter_code
_entity_poly.pdbx_strand_id
1 'polypeptide(L)'
;MGQQQLLLVILVTIIVGIATVVAINTFSSSADSANLDAVRNDVASIAAAAQGYYIKPSMLGGGGNDFTSLSFNTIAFAADSVADDGATARNTNGVYVISGGNATQFTVTAHPTSRITGTPTLTSTASEGGAELVAVITESNVSWTDNN
;
A
#
# COMPACT_ATOMS: atom_id res chain seq x y z
N MET A 1 -25.28 -28.12 44.86
CA MET A 1 -25.51 -28.06 43.40
C MET A 1 -25.15 -26.70 42.79
N GLY A 2 -25.41 -25.56 43.45
CA GLY A 2 -25.01 -24.23 42.94
C GLY A 2 -23.50 -23.99 42.80
N GLN A 3 -22.66 -24.58 43.67
CA GLN A 3 -21.20 -24.41 43.61
C GLN A 3 -20.56 -25.03 42.35
N GLN A 4 -21.01 -26.23 41.94
CA GLN A 4 -20.47 -26.89 40.74
C GLN A 4 -20.95 -26.22 39.45
N GLN A 5 -22.20 -25.74 39.42
CA GLN A 5 -22.71 -24.98 38.28
C GLN A 5 -21.98 -23.64 38.12
N LEU A 6 -21.65 -22.98 39.24
CA LEU A 6 -20.90 -21.72 39.21
C LEU A 6 -19.47 -21.91 38.69
N LEU A 7 -18.81 -23.02 39.03
CA LEU A 7 -17.48 -23.33 38.50
C LEU A 7 -17.47 -23.60 36.98
N LEU A 8 -18.49 -24.28 36.46
CA LEU A 8 -18.60 -24.57 35.03
C LEU A 8 -18.81 -23.28 34.21
N VAL A 9 -19.62 -22.35 34.71
CA VAL A 9 -19.84 -21.06 34.03
C VAL A 9 -18.53 -20.27 33.97
N ILE A 10 -17.77 -20.21 35.07
CA ILE A 10 -16.48 -19.52 35.10
C ILE A 10 -15.51 -20.12 34.07
N LEU A 11 -15.40 -21.45 34.04
CA LEU A 11 -14.52 -22.14 33.08
C LEU A 11 -14.86 -21.77 31.62
N VAL A 12 -16.15 -21.79 31.26
CA VAL A 12 -16.59 -21.40 29.90
C VAL A 12 -16.26 -19.95 29.61
N THR A 13 -16.49 -19.03 30.55
CA THR A 13 -16.20 -17.60 30.33
C THR A 13 -14.71 -17.31 30.11
N ILE A 14 -13.81 -18.03 30.80
CA ILE A 14 -12.36 -17.89 30.61
C ILE A 14 -11.97 -18.34 29.19
N ILE A 15 -12.49 -19.48 28.74
CA ILE A 15 -12.20 -20.01 27.40
C ILE A 15 -12.70 -19.04 26.33
N VAL A 16 -13.93 -18.54 26.46
CA VAL A 16 -14.51 -17.56 25.52
C VAL A 16 -13.70 -16.27 25.52
N GLY A 17 -13.27 -15.77 26.68
CA GLY A 17 -12.48 -14.55 26.79
C GLY A 17 -11.15 -14.63 26.02
N ILE A 18 -10.39 -15.73 26.20
CA ILE A 18 -9.13 -15.92 25.46
C ILE A 18 -9.40 -16.08 23.97
N ALA A 19 -10.42 -16.87 23.59
CA ALA A 19 -10.78 -17.08 22.19
C ALA A 19 -11.13 -15.77 21.48
N THR A 20 -11.85 -14.85 22.14
CA THR A 20 -12.19 -13.55 21.55
C THR A 20 -10.97 -12.68 21.28
N VAL A 21 -9.99 -12.64 22.19
CA VAL A 21 -8.76 -11.85 22.00
C VAL A 21 -7.92 -12.43 20.85
N VAL A 22 -7.78 -13.75 20.80
CA VAL A 22 -7.06 -14.42 19.70
C VAL A 22 -7.76 -14.16 18.37
N ALA A 23 -9.09 -14.31 18.31
CA ALA A 23 -9.86 -14.07 17.10
C ALA A 23 -9.68 -12.63 16.58
N ILE A 24 -9.74 -11.63 17.47
CA ILE A 24 -9.51 -10.23 17.11
C ILE A 24 -8.11 -10.02 16.55
N ASN A 25 -7.08 -10.57 17.21
CA ASN A 25 -5.69 -10.44 16.75
C ASN A 25 -5.48 -11.09 15.38
N THR A 26 -6.06 -12.28 15.15
CA THR A 26 -5.98 -12.97 13.85
C THR A 26 -6.71 -12.20 12.76
N PHE A 27 -7.88 -11.63 13.04
CA PHE A 27 -8.61 -10.82 12.07
C PHE A 27 -7.87 -9.52 11.73
N SER A 28 -7.28 -8.84 12.72
CA SER A 28 -6.46 -7.65 12.49
C SER A 28 -5.27 -7.98 11.57
N SER A 29 -4.49 -9.01 11.92
CA SER A 29 -3.32 -9.42 11.13
C SER A 29 -3.69 -9.88 9.71
N SER A 30 -4.85 -10.51 9.55
CA SER A 30 -5.35 -10.92 8.23
C SER A 30 -5.77 -9.71 7.39
N ALA A 31 -6.42 -8.71 8.01
CA ALA A 31 -6.78 -7.46 7.33
C ALA A 31 -5.54 -6.66 6.91
N ASP A 32 -4.52 -6.61 7.78
CA ASP A 32 -3.26 -5.93 7.48
C ASP A 32 -2.54 -6.60 6.31
N SER A 33 -2.48 -7.93 6.30
CA SER A 33 -1.86 -8.70 5.21
C SER A 33 -2.60 -8.49 3.88
N ALA A 34 -3.94 -8.52 3.91
CA ALA A 34 -4.75 -8.28 2.72
C ALA A 34 -4.55 -6.86 2.15
N ASN A 35 -4.41 -5.85 3.03
CA ASN A 35 -4.10 -4.49 2.59
C ASN A 35 -2.70 -4.40 1.96
N LEU A 36 -1.69 -5.05 2.56
CA LEU A 36 -0.33 -5.09 1.99
C LEU A 36 -0.32 -5.73 0.60
N ASP A 37 -1.04 -6.83 0.39
CA ASP A 37 -1.14 -7.48 -0.91
C ASP A 37 -1.89 -6.62 -1.95
N ALA A 38 -2.93 -5.90 -1.53
CA ALA A 38 -3.62 -4.94 -2.38
C ALA A 38 -2.68 -3.79 -2.83
N VAL A 39 -1.90 -3.24 -1.89
CA VAL A 39 -0.90 -2.20 -2.18
C VAL A 39 0.19 -2.71 -3.11
N ARG A 40 0.66 -3.95 -2.93
CA ARG A 40 1.63 -4.57 -3.85
C ARG A 40 1.08 -4.69 -5.27
N ASN A 41 -0.18 -5.08 -5.40
CA ASN A 41 -0.85 -5.14 -6.70
C ASN A 41 -1.01 -3.76 -7.34
N ASP A 42 -1.33 -2.73 -6.54
CA ASP A 42 -1.39 -1.35 -7.02
C ASP A 42 -0.04 -0.87 -7.54
N VAL A 43 1.07 -1.12 -6.83
CA VAL A 43 2.42 -0.79 -7.29
C VAL A 43 2.78 -1.56 -8.57
N ALA A 44 2.40 -2.83 -8.68
CA ALA A 44 2.61 -3.59 -9.92
C ALA A 44 1.81 -2.99 -11.10
N SER A 45 0.58 -2.52 -10.85
CA SER A 45 -0.22 -1.80 -11.84
C SER A 45 0.42 -0.47 -12.24
N ILE A 46 0.92 0.31 -11.28
CA ILE A 46 1.66 1.55 -11.52
C ILE A 46 2.89 1.27 -12.38
N ALA A 47 3.64 0.21 -12.08
CA ALA A 47 4.82 -0.17 -12.85
C ALA A 47 4.47 -0.52 -14.30
N ALA A 48 3.42 -1.31 -14.52
CA ALA A 48 2.96 -1.65 -15.86
C ALA A 48 2.50 -0.39 -16.65
N ALA A 49 1.77 0.51 -15.99
CA ALA A 49 1.33 1.76 -16.60
C ALA A 49 2.51 2.70 -16.92
N ALA A 50 3.51 2.76 -16.05
CA ALA A 50 4.73 3.53 -16.25
C ALA A 50 5.57 2.97 -17.42
N GLN A 51 5.75 1.65 -17.51
CA GLN A 51 6.44 1.03 -18.65
C GLN A 51 5.72 1.31 -19.97
N GLY A 52 4.38 1.31 -19.95
CA GLY A 52 3.58 1.75 -21.10
C GLY A 52 3.80 3.23 -21.45
N TYR A 53 3.94 4.11 -20.43
CA TYR A 53 4.29 5.52 -20.63
C TYR A 53 5.68 5.67 -21.26
N TYR A 54 6.68 4.93 -20.78
CA TYR A 54 8.06 4.97 -21.29
C TYR A 54 8.17 4.66 -22.79
N ILE A 55 7.47 3.62 -23.26
CA ILE A 55 7.49 3.20 -24.67
C ILE A 55 6.70 4.15 -25.56
N LYS A 56 5.68 4.82 -25.01
CA LYS A 56 4.83 5.72 -25.77
C LYS A 56 5.62 6.98 -26.20
N PRO A 57 5.55 7.40 -27.48
CA PRO A 57 6.19 8.63 -27.93
C PRO A 57 5.66 9.87 -27.19
N SER A 58 6.53 10.86 -26.96
CA SER A 58 6.17 12.13 -26.31
C SER A 58 5.06 12.89 -27.04
N MET A 59 5.02 12.81 -28.37
CA MET A 59 3.94 13.41 -29.19
C MET A 59 2.54 12.86 -28.88
N LEU A 60 2.44 11.67 -28.29
CA LEU A 60 1.18 11.03 -27.92
C LEU A 60 0.93 11.09 -26.40
N GLY A 61 1.65 11.96 -25.68
CA GLY A 61 1.57 12.10 -24.22
C GLY A 61 2.30 10.98 -23.46
N GLY A 62 3.29 10.35 -24.07
CA GLY A 62 4.18 9.38 -23.42
C GLY A 62 5.50 9.99 -22.94
N GLY A 63 6.38 9.14 -22.44
CA GLY A 63 7.70 9.49 -21.93
C GLY A 63 8.78 9.55 -23.01
N GLY A 64 8.61 8.85 -24.13
CA GLY A 64 9.61 8.84 -25.21
C GLY A 64 10.97 8.33 -24.74
N ASN A 65 10.99 7.19 -24.04
CA ASN A 65 12.15 6.62 -23.38
C ASN A 65 12.69 7.45 -22.19
N ASP A 66 11.80 8.14 -21.49
CA ASP A 66 12.15 8.96 -20.32
C ASP A 66 11.03 8.92 -19.25
N PHE A 67 11.40 8.68 -17.97
CA PHE A 67 10.47 8.76 -16.83
C PHE A 67 10.49 10.11 -16.09
N THR A 68 11.31 11.09 -16.50
CA THR A 68 11.44 12.39 -15.80
C THR A 68 10.14 13.18 -15.70
N SER A 69 9.23 13.03 -16.68
CA SER A 69 7.92 13.68 -16.71
C SER A 69 6.78 12.75 -16.27
N LEU A 70 7.11 11.62 -15.65
CA LEU A 70 6.14 10.67 -15.12
C LEU A 70 5.42 11.26 -13.91
N SER A 71 4.09 11.21 -13.92
CA SER A 71 3.24 11.57 -12.80
C SER A 71 1.99 10.70 -12.80
N PHE A 72 1.27 10.63 -11.69
CA PHE A 72 -0.02 9.93 -11.63
C PHE A 72 -1.09 10.51 -12.56
N ASN A 73 -0.89 11.74 -13.06
CA ASN A 73 -1.75 12.36 -14.08
C ASN A 73 -1.44 11.87 -15.50
N THR A 74 -0.23 11.34 -15.75
CA THR A 74 0.21 10.87 -17.08
C THR A 74 0.10 9.36 -17.26
N ILE A 75 -0.06 8.60 -16.17
CA ILE A 75 -0.29 7.16 -16.18
C ILE A 75 -1.72 6.79 -15.80
N ALA A 76 -2.15 5.62 -16.26
CA ALA A 76 -3.42 5.04 -15.82
C ALA A 76 -3.22 4.40 -14.44
N PHE A 77 -3.77 5.02 -13.40
CA PHE A 77 -3.82 4.49 -12.04
C PHE A 77 -5.19 4.78 -11.42
N ALA A 78 -5.78 3.80 -10.74
CA ALA A 78 -7.09 3.93 -10.10
C ALA A 78 -6.97 4.71 -8.77
N ALA A 79 -6.59 5.98 -8.88
CA ALA A 79 -6.53 6.90 -7.75
C ALA A 79 -7.91 7.50 -7.44
N ASP A 80 -8.25 7.57 -6.15
CA ASP A 80 -9.39 8.36 -5.66
C ASP A 80 -9.04 9.85 -5.62
N SER A 81 -7.76 10.18 -5.41
CA SER A 81 -7.25 11.55 -5.40
C SER A 81 -5.78 11.59 -5.79
N VAL A 82 -5.38 12.64 -6.48
CA VAL A 82 -3.99 12.93 -6.86
C VAL A 82 -3.65 14.33 -6.34
N ALA A 83 -2.46 14.50 -5.80
CA ALA A 83 -1.97 15.80 -5.35
C ALA A 83 -1.68 16.72 -6.56
N ASP A 84 -1.67 18.03 -6.31
CA ASP A 84 -1.46 19.03 -7.37
C ASP A 84 -0.10 18.88 -8.08
N ASP A 85 0.90 18.33 -7.38
CA ASP A 85 2.22 18.02 -7.94
C ASP A 85 2.22 16.80 -8.88
N GLY A 86 1.14 16.01 -8.90
CA GLY A 86 1.02 14.76 -9.65
C GLY A 86 1.95 13.64 -9.18
N ALA A 87 2.79 13.87 -8.17
CA ALA A 87 3.77 12.92 -7.65
C ALA A 87 3.18 12.06 -6.54
N THR A 88 2.06 12.47 -5.94
CA THR A 88 1.38 11.70 -4.90
C THR A 88 -0.04 11.35 -5.30
N ALA A 89 -0.43 10.09 -5.15
CA ALA A 89 -1.78 9.61 -5.37
C ALA A 89 -2.26 8.76 -4.20
N ARG A 90 -3.57 8.66 -4.04
CA ARG A 90 -4.21 7.91 -2.97
C ARG A 90 -5.38 7.12 -3.52
N ASN A 91 -5.58 5.94 -2.97
CA ASN A 91 -6.82 5.20 -3.09
C ASN A 91 -7.24 4.63 -1.72
N THR A 92 -8.22 3.72 -1.71
CA THR A 92 -8.66 3.02 -0.49
C THR A 92 -7.55 2.17 0.15
N ASN A 93 -6.62 1.62 -0.65
CA ASN A 93 -5.58 0.72 -0.20
C ASN A 93 -4.40 1.45 0.46
N GLY A 94 -4.03 2.63 -0.03
CA GLY A 94 -2.91 3.39 0.51
C GLY A 94 -2.63 4.72 -0.19
N VAL A 95 -1.50 5.32 0.20
CA VAL A 95 -0.93 6.54 -0.40
C VAL A 95 0.36 6.15 -1.12
N TYR A 96 0.55 6.65 -2.34
CA TYR A 96 1.64 6.31 -3.23
C TYR A 96 2.38 7.58 -3.63
N VAL A 97 3.70 7.58 -3.48
CA VAL A 97 4.57 8.73 -3.79
C VAL A 97 5.60 8.29 -4.82
N ILE A 98 5.65 8.99 -5.94
CA ILE A 98 6.70 8.87 -6.96
C ILE A 98 7.84 9.82 -6.59
N SER A 99 9.07 9.31 -6.58
CA SER A 99 10.27 10.09 -6.30
C SER A 99 11.47 9.60 -7.10
N GLY A 100 12.54 10.41 -7.18
CA GLY A 100 13.82 10.00 -7.75
C GLY A 100 13.80 9.63 -9.24
N GLY A 101 12.82 10.13 -10.00
CA GLY A 101 12.69 9.85 -11.42
C GLY A 101 13.86 10.36 -12.25
N ASN A 102 14.40 9.50 -13.10
CA ASN A 102 15.36 9.84 -14.16
C ASN A 102 14.90 9.20 -15.47
N ALA A 103 15.74 9.21 -16.52
CA ALA A 103 15.33 8.65 -17.81
C ALA A 103 14.95 7.16 -17.73
N THR A 104 15.61 6.34 -16.91
CA THR A 104 15.50 4.88 -16.96
C THR A 104 14.86 4.24 -15.73
N GLN A 105 14.74 4.99 -14.63
CA GLN A 105 14.14 4.50 -13.38
C GLN A 105 13.44 5.60 -12.59
N PHE A 106 12.54 5.17 -11.70
CA PHE A 106 11.96 5.99 -10.64
C PHE A 106 11.65 5.10 -9.43
N THR A 107 11.38 5.73 -8.29
CA THR A 107 11.03 5.03 -7.05
C THR A 107 9.58 5.34 -6.69
N VAL A 108 8.83 4.31 -6.34
CA VAL A 108 7.50 4.42 -5.74
C VAL A 108 7.59 4.00 -4.29
N THR A 109 7.22 4.91 -3.40
CA THR A 109 7.03 4.62 -1.98
C THR A 109 5.53 4.51 -1.72
N ALA A 110 5.08 3.35 -1.26
CA ALA A 110 3.70 3.10 -0.90
C ALA A 110 3.54 3.05 0.62
N HIS A 111 2.53 3.74 1.13
CA HIS A 111 2.12 3.78 2.52
C HIS A 111 0.75 3.10 2.64
N PRO A 112 0.70 1.83 3.11
CA PRO A 112 -0.55 1.09 3.27
C PRO A 112 -1.48 1.76 4.29
N THR A 113 -2.78 1.81 4.00
CA THR A 113 -3.80 2.36 4.91
C THR A 113 -3.79 1.65 6.27
N SER A 114 -3.51 0.34 6.32
CA SER A 114 -3.40 -0.41 7.58
C SER A 114 -2.25 0.09 8.48
N ARG A 115 -1.27 0.78 7.91
CA ARG A 115 -0.07 1.28 8.59
C ARG A 115 -0.06 2.80 8.75
N ILE A 116 -1.16 3.49 8.45
CA ILE A 116 -1.32 4.93 8.67
C ILE A 116 -2.16 5.17 9.92
N THR A 117 -1.71 6.08 10.79
CA THR A 117 -2.51 6.50 11.95
C THR A 117 -3.59 7.49 11.52
N GLY A 118 -4.85 7.13 11.77
CA GLY A 118 -6.01 7.97 11.50
C GLY A 118 -6.56 7.84 10.07
N THR A 119 -7.43 8.77 9.67
CA THR A 119 -7.95 8.79 8.30
C THR A 119 -6.84 9.19 7.35
N PRO A 120 -6.48 8.37 6.37
CA PRO A 120 -5.32 8.69 5.57
C PRO A 120 -5.65 9.87 4.63
N THR A 121 -4.63 10.65 4.27
CA THR A 121 -4.69 11.85 3.42
C THR A 121 -3.56 11.82 2.40
N LEU A 122 -3.52 12.72 1.43
CA LEU A 122 -2.44 12.76 0.43
C LEU A 122 -1.05 12.99 1.04
N THR A 123 -0.96 13.56 2.25
CA THR A 123 0.31 13.79 2.95
C THR A 123 0.60 12.71 4.01
N SER A 124 -0.23 11.68 4.11
CA SER A 124 -0.07 10.66 5.13
C SER A 124 1.08 9.72 4.78
N THR A 125 2.04 9.63 5.70
CA THR A 125 3.10 8.63 5.69
C THR A 125 2.74 7.47 6.60
N ALA A 126 3.46 6.35 6.45
CA ALA A 126 3.30 5.24 7.37
C ALA A 126 3.73 5.66 8.79
N SER A 127 3.08 5.08 9.81
CA SER A 127 3.21 5.52 11.20
C SER A 127 4.51 5.07 11.89
N GLU A 128 5.30 4.22 11.23
CA GLU A 128 6.54 3.63 11.77
C GLU A 128 7.61 3.54 10.68
N GLY A 129 8.89 3.74 11.04
CA GLY A 129 9.99 3.57 10.10
C GLY A 129 10.08 2.11 9.61
N GLY A 130 10.13 1.90 8.28
CA GLY A 130 10.14 0.56 7.68
C GLY A 130 8.75 -0.04 7.38
N ALA A 131 7.68 0.68 7.73
CA ALA A 131 6.31 0.28 7.41
C ALA A 131 5.92 0.48 5.93
N GLU A 132 6.75 1.19 5.17
CA GLU A 132 6.55 1.57 3.77
C GLU A 132 7.02 0.47 2.83
N LEU A 133 6.34 0.32 1.69
CA LEU A 133 6.81 -0.55 0.62
C LEU A 133 7.48 0.32 -0.44
N VAL A 134 8.78 0.13 -0.63
CA VAL A 134 9.56 0.89 -1.61
C VAL A 134 9.87 -0.01 -2.79
N ALA A 135 9.47 0.43 -3.99
CA ALA A 135 9.77 -0.23 -5.24
C ALA A 135 10.57 0.70 -6.15
N VAL A 136 11.68 0.20 -6.70
CA VAL A 136 12.40 0.85 -7.80
C VAL A 136 11.90 0.24 -9.09
N ILE A 137 11.29 1.06 -9.93
CA ILE A 137 10.73 0.64 -11.22
C ILE A 137 11.66 1.12 -12.32
N THR A 138 11.99 0.20 -13.23
CA THR A 138 12.76 0.48 -14.44
C THR A 138 11.92 0.17 -15.68
N GLU A 139 12.46 0.50 -16.85
CA GLU A 139 11.84 0.23 -18.17
C GLU A 139 11.36 -1.22 -18.38
N SER A 140 11.96 -2.20 -17.68
CA SER A 140 11.68 -3.63 -17.87
C SER A 140 11.59 -4.44 -16.58
N ASN A 141 11.72 -3.80 -15.42
CA ASN A 141 11.75 -4.52 -14.15
C ASN A 141 11.14 -3.72 -12.99
N VAL A 142 10.73 -4.44 -11.94
CA VAL A 142 10.33 -3.88 -10.65
C VAL A 142 11.18 -4.54 -9.58
N SER A 143 12.00 -3.76 -8.90
CA SER A 143 12.83 -4.21 -7.79
C SER A 143 12.28 -3.69 -6.47
N TRP A 144 11.86 -4.59 -5.60
CA TRP A 144 11.40 -4.22 -4.26
C TRP A 144 12.60 -4.03 -3.34
N THR A 145 12.66 -2.90 -2.64
CA THR A 145 13.54 -2.73 -1.50
C THR A 145 12.70 -3.07 -0.28
N ASP A 146 12.81 -4.31 0.20
CA ASP A 146 12.18 -4.70 1.44
C ASP A 146 13.01 -4.11 2.60
N ASN A 147 12.41 -3.20 3.37
CA ASN A 147 13.01 -2.62 4.58
C ASN A 147 12.70 -3.46 5.82
N ASN A 148 12.33 -4.73 5.66
CA ASN A 148 12.06 -5.64 6.76
C ASN A 148 13.34 -6.25 7.37
#